data_AF-A0AAN7Q411-F1
#
_entry.id   AF-A0AAN7Q411-F1
#
_cell.length_a   1.000
_cell.length_b   1.000
_cell.length_c   1.000
_cell.angle_alpha   90.00
_cell.angle_beta   90.00
_cell.angle_gamma   90.00
#
_symmetry.space_group_name_H-M   'P 1'
#
loop_
_entity.id
_entity.type
_entity.pdbx_description
1 polymer ?
#
loop_
_entity_poly.entity_id
_entity_poly.type
_entity_poly.pdbx_seq_one_letter_code
_entity_poly.pdbx_strand_id
1 'polypeptide(L)'
;MRTSVGLVHLLACLLEPFMPSFSLEVFKQLNMSPTKISLVDETGDVDRAKRPWEIVPACHKIGPPEPLFKELKDEDVEFFRKKYAGSQADRIN
;
A
#
# COMPACT_ATOMS: atom_id res chain seq x y z
N MET A 1 -0.09 -16.15 12.73
CA MET A 1 -0.88 -15.52 11.66
C MET A 1 -1.46 -14.16 12.05
N ARG A 2 -2.16 -14.00 13.20
CA ARG A 2 -2.83 -12.72 13.57
C ARG A 2 -1.91 -11.50 13.63
N THR A 3 -0.75 -11.63 14.27
CA THR A 3 0.25 -10.56 14.35
C THR A 3 0.70 -10.09 12.98
N SER A 4 0.99 -11.00 12.05
CA SER A 4 1.44 -10.69 10.70
C SER A 4 0.40 -9.88 9.91
N VAL A 5 -0.87 -10.28 9.99
CA VAL A 5 -1.97 -9.54 9.33
C VAL A 5 -2.15 -8.15 9.94
N GLY A 6 -2.04 -8.03 11.27
CA GLY A 6 -2.04 -6.74 11.95
C GLY A 6 -0.87 -5.83 11.52
N LEU A 7 0.32 -6.38 11.30
CA LEU A 7 1.46 -5.63 10.77
C LEU A 7 1.20 -5.14 9.33
N VAL A 8 0.60 -5.98 8.48
CA VAL A 8 0.22 -5.57 7.11
C VAL A 8 -0.81 -4.43 7.14
N HIS A 9 -1.78 -4.47 8.05
CA HIS A 9 -2.72 -3.37 8.26
C HIS A 9 -2.00 -2.06 8.66
N LEU A 10 -1.05 -2.13 9.60
CA LEU A 10 -0.28 -0.96 10.02
C LEU A 10 0.58 -0.40 8.88
N LEU A 11 1.22 -1.27 8.09
CA LEU A 11 2.00 -0.86 6.91
C LEU A 11 1.14 -0.10 5.90
N ALA A 12 -0.07 -0.59 5.62
CA ALA A 12 -1.01 0.11 4.76
C ALA A 12 -1.41 1.49 5.33
N CYS A 13 -1.64 1.61 6.63
CA CYS A 13 -1.93 2.91 7.22
C CYS A 13 -0.74 3.89 7.16
N LEU A 14 0.49 3.41 7.33
CA LEU A 14 1.70 4.25 7.24
C LEU A 14 2.03 4.68 5.81
N LEU A 15 1.72 3.83 4.84
CA LEU A 15 1.99 4.08 3.43
C LEU A 15 0.86 4.84 2.71
N GLU A 16 -0.31 5.02 3.33
CA GLU A 16 -1.43 5.73 2.72
C GLU A 16 -1.07 7.11 2.16
N PRO A 17 -0.32 7.98 2.88
CA PRO A 17 0.04 9.29 2.37
C PRO A 17 1.02 9.27 1.19
N PHE A 18 1.73 8.17 0.98
CA PHE A 18 2.74 8.01 -0.08
C PHE A 18 2.23 7.17 -1.25
N MET A 19 1.36 6.19 -0.97
CA MET A 19 0.85 5.19 -1.88
C MET A 19 -0.62 4.83 -1.53
N PRO A 20 -1.57 5.74 -1.82
CA PRO A 20 -2.97 5.52 -1.45
C PRO A 20 -3.60 4.32 -2.19
N SER A 21 -3.20 4.07 -3.43
CA SER A 21 -3.67 2.92 -4.22
C SER A 21 -3.21 1.57 -3.63
N PHE A 22 -1.96 1.49 -3.17
CA PHE A 22 -1.43 0.32 -2.47
C PHE A 22 -2.24 0.03 -1.20
N SER A 23 -2.47 1.07 -0.40
CA SER A 23 -3.15 0.94 0.89
C SER A 23 -4.59 0.49 0.72
N LEU A 24 -5.28 1.00 -0.32
CA LEU A 24 -6.61 0.55 -0.69
C LEU A 24 -6.64 -0.93 -1.12
N GLU A 25 -5.69 -1.36 -1.95
CA GLU A 25 -5.62 -2.75 -2.43
C GLU A 25 -5.31 -3.73 -1.28
N VAL A 26 -4.43 -3.35 -0.35
CA VAL A 26 -4.18 -4.12 0.88
C VAL A 26 -5.47 -4.27 1.69
N PHE A 27 -6.22 -3.20 1.92
CA PHE A 27 -7.47 -3.26 2.69
C PHE A 27 -8.55 -4.10 2.00
N LYS A 28 -8.60 -4.08 0.66
CA LYS A 28 -9.45 -4.97 -0.14
C LYS A 28 -9.07 -6.43 0.06
N GLN A 29 -7.78 -6.78 -0.01
CA GLN A 29 -7.31 -8.15 0.26
C GLN A 29 -7.50 -8.56 1.73
N LEU A 30 -7.40 -7.64 2.67
CA LEU A 30 -7.73 -7.88 4.08
C LEU A 30 -9.24 -7.96 4.33
N ASN A 31 -10.09 -7.69 3.33
CA ASN A 31 -11.55 -7.63 3.47
C ASN A 31 -11.98 -6.67 4.60
N MET A 32 -11.40 -5.46 4.60
CA MET A 32 -11.64 -4.40 5.60
C MET A 32 -12.12 -3.11 4.93
N SER A 33 -12.86 -2.30 5.69
CA SER A 33 -13.35 -1.00 5.18
C SER A 33 -12.20 0.01 5.00
N PRO A 34 -12.09 0.69 3.85
CA PRO A 34 -11.05 1.68 3.57
C PRO A 34 -11.20 2.97 4.39
N THR A 35 -12.37 3.20 5.01
CA THR A 35 -12.55 4.32 5.96
C THR A 35 -11.72 4.20 7.24
N LYS A 36 -11.03 3.07 7.45
CA LYS A 36 -10.18 2.79 8.62
C LYS A 36 -8.68 2.93 8.32
N ILE A 37 -8.29 3.47 7.17
CA ILE A 37 -6.89 3.69 6.81
C ILE A 37 -6.43 5.01 7.44
N SER A 38 -6.27 5.03 8.76
CA SER A 38 -5.75 6.20 9.48
C SER A 38 -5.06 5.76 10.77
N LEU A 39 -4.03 6.51 11.17
CA LEU A 39 -3.27 6.33 12.41
C LEU A 39 -3.23 7.67 13.14
N VAL A 40 -4.27 7.97 13.93
CA VAL A 40 -4.35 9.20 14.72
C VAL A 40 -4.13 8.87 16.20
N ASP A 41 -3.37 9.70 16.90
CA ASP A 41 -3.08 9.48 18.32
C ASP A 41 -4.32 9.75 19.19
N GLU A 42 -5.11 10.77 18.83
CA GLU A 42 -6.34 11.17 19.52
C GLU A 42 -7.41 10.05 19.60
N THR A 43 -7.44 9.17 18.59
CA THR A 43 -8.36 8.02 18.53
C THR A 43 -7.80 6.77 19.22
N GLY A 44 -6.59 6.84 19.78
CA GLY A 44 -5.90 5.73 20.42
C GLY A 44 -5.34 4.69 19.45
N ASP A 45 -5.29 4.99 18.14
CA ASP A 45 -4.81 4.04 17.14
C ASP A 45 -3.31 3.74 17.31
N VAL A 46 -2.52 4.69 17.83
CA VAL A 46 -1.09 4.52 18.12
C VAL A 46 -0.86 3.51 19.26
N ASP A 47 -1.69 3.53 20.31
CA ASP A 47 -1.58 2.51 21.36
C ASP A 47 -2.00 1.13 20.84
N ARG A 48 -3.05 1.08 20.01
CA ARG A 48 -3.48 -0.16 19.35
C ARG A 48 -2.39 -0.73 18.42
N ALA A 49 -1.59 0.12 17.78
CA ALA A 49 -0.48 -0.31 16.94
C ALA A 49 0.59 -1.11 17.69
N LYS A 50 0.75 -0.92 19.00
CA LYS A 50 1.66 -1.71 19.86
C LYS A 50 1.18 -3.15 20.06
N ARG A 51 -0.12 -3.41 19.82
CA ARG A 51 -0.75 -4.73 19.97
C ARG A 51 -1.29 -5.21 18.62
N PRO A 52 -0.42 -5.51 17.63
CA PRO A 52 -0.84 -5.87 16.28
C PRO A 52 -1.72 -7.13 16.22
N TRP A 53 -1.64 -8.04 17.20
CA TRP A 53 -2.52 -9.21 17.31
C TRP A 53 -3.99 -8.88 17.63
N GLU A 54 -4.29 -7.68 18.12
CA GLU A 54 -5.65 -7.20 18.44
C GLU A 54 -6.31 -6.43 17.29
N ILE A 55 -5.54 -5.95 16.31
CA ILE A 55 -6.05 -5.15 15.19
C ILE A 55 -7.08 -5.92 14.36
N VAL A 56 -6.83 -7.20 14.14
CA VAL A 56 -7.70 -8.08 13.36
C VAL A 56 -8.43 -9.04 14.30
N PRO A 57 -9.78 -9.09 14.25
CA PRO A 57 -10.55 -9.97 15.12
C PRO A 57 -10.24 -11.44 14.86
N ALA A 58 -10.42 -12.27 15.88
CA ALA A 58 -10.30 -13.71 15.71
C ALA A 58 -11.34 -14.22 14.69
N CYS A 59 -10.97 -15.25 13.93
CA CYS A 59 -11.80 -15.84 12.87
C CYS A 59 -12.15 -14.90 11.70
N HIS A 60 -11.48 -13.73 11.58
CA HIS A 60 -11.61 -12.86 10.41
C HIS A 60 -11.14 -13.59 9.14
N LYS A 61 -11.96 -13.53 8.09
CA LYS A 61 -11.64 -14.12 6.78
C LYS A 61 -11.13 -13.02 5.86
N ILE A 62 -9.86 -13.13 5.48
CA ILE A 62 -9.25 -12.29 4.45
C ILE A 62 -9.81 -12.66 3.07
N GLY A 63 -9.74 -11.71 2.14
CA GLY A 63 -10.03 -11.92 0.73
C GLY A 63 -8.93 -12.73 0.02
N PRO A 64 -9.07 -12.95 -1.29
CA PRO A 64 -8.05 -13.63 -2.08
C PRO A 64 -6.77 -12.78 -2.12
N PRO A 65 -5.60 -13.36 -1.83
CA PRO A 65 -4.33 -12.64 -1.95
C PRO A 65 -3.96 -12.46 -3.42
N GLU A 66 -3.51 -11.25 -3.79
CA GLU A 66 -3.03 -10.91 -5.12
C GLU A 66 -1.70 -10.13 -5.03
N PRO A 67 -0.79 -10.27 -6.01
CA PRO A 67 0.44 -9.48 -6.03
C PRO A 67 0.15 -7.98 -6.08
N LEU A 68 0.66 -7.22 -5.11
CA LEU A 68 0.47 -5.76 -5.02
C LEU A 68 1.44 -4.96 -5.89
N PHE A 69 2.58 -5.57 -6.23
CA PHE A 69 3.63 -4.94 -7.02
C PHE A 69 3.99 -5.81 -8.22
N LYS A 70 4.29 -5.13 -9.32
CA LYS A 70 4.92 -5.73 -10.49
C LYS A 70 6.35 -5.25 -10.55
N GLU A 71 7.27 -6.17 -10.85
CA GLU A 71 8.65 -5.83 -11.15
C GLU A 71 8.73 -4.89 -12.36
N LEU A 72 9.55 -3.85 -12.24
CA LEU A 72 9.89 -2.96 -13.34
C LEU A 72 11.19 -3.45 -13.98
N LYS A 73 11.09 -4.03 -15.18
CA LYS A 73 12.25 -4.61 -15.87
C LYS A 73 13.12 -3.51 -16.50
N ASP A 74 14.41 -3.80 -16.68
CA ASP A 74 15.34 -2.87 -17.34
C ASP A 74 14.87 -2.47 -18.76
N GLU A 75 14.24 -3.40 -19.47
CA GLU A 75 13.63 -3.17 -20.78
C GLU A 75 12.51 -2.11 -20.72
N ASP A 76 11.64 -2.19 -19.70
CA ASP A 76 10.56 -1.23 -19.48
C ASP A 76 11.13 0.16 -19.11
N VAL A 77 12.17 0.19 -18.27
CA VAL A 77 12.87 1.43 -17.89
C VAL A 77 13.46 2.12 -19.12
N GLU A 78 14.20 1.36 -19.94
CA GLU A 78 14.85 1.90 -21.15
C GLU A 78 13.82 2.36 -22.19
N PHE A 79 12.72 1.62 -22.33
CA PHE A 79 11.60 2.02 -23.17
C PHE A 79 11.01 3.37 -22.73
N PHE A 80 10.68 3.52 -21.45
CA PHE A 80 10.10 4.77 -20.93
C PHE A 80 11.10 5.93 -20.98
N ARG A 81 12.38 5.68 -20.73
CA ARG A 81 13.44 6.68 -20.87
C ARG A 81 13.50 7.22 -22.30
N LYS A 82 13.59 6.36 -23.31
CA LYS A 82 13.62 6.78 -24.72
C LYS A 82 12.36 7.56 -25.12
N LYS A 83 11.20 7.11 -24.64
CA LYS A 83 9.91 7.71 -24.98
C LYS A 83 9.70 9.09 -24.35
N TYR A 84 10.15 9.31 -23.12
CA TYR A 84 9.78 10.47 -22.31
C TYR A 84 10.93 11.39 -21.91
N ALA A 85 12.21 11.01 -22.09
CA ALA A 85 13.35 11.88 -21.77
C ALA A 85 13.42 13.15 -22.64
N GLY A 86 12.67 13.17 -23.75
CA GLY A 86 12.62 14.29 -24.69
C GLY A 86 13.85 14.36 -25.59
N SER A 87 13.65 14.89 -26.80
CA SER A 87 14.73 15.36 -27.66
C SER A 87 14.82 16.88 -27.48
N GLN A 88 15.93 17.38 -26.92
CA GLN A 88 16.20 18.82 -26.95
C GLN A 88 16.29 19.37 -28.39
N ALA A 89 16.46 18.50 -29.39
CA ALA A 89 16.56 18.90 -30.79
C ALA A 89 15.21 19.39 -31.38
N ASP A 90 14.06 18.99 -30.81
CA ASP A 90 12.74 19.41 -31.30
C ASP A 90 12.26 20.74 -30.70
N ARG A 91 13.05 21.38 -29.83
CA ARG A 91 12.70 22.64 -29.13
C ARG A 91 13.06 23.93 -29.89
N ILE A 92 13.68 23.84 -31.08
CA ILE A 92 14.22 25.02 -31.83
C ILE A 92 13.27 25.54 -32.93
N ASN A 93 12.03 25.04 -33.05
CA ASN A 93 11.06 25.60 -34.01
C ASN A 93 10.00 26.47 -33.33
#